data_AF-A0A0V0GTL0-F1
#
_entry.id   AF-A0A0V0GTL0-F1
#
_cell.length_a   1.000
_cell.length_b   1.000
_cell.length_c   1.000
_cell.angle_alpha   90.00
_cell.angle_beta   90.00
_cell.angle_gamma   90.00
#
_symmetry.space_group_name_H-M   'P 1'
#
loop_
_entity.id
_entity.type
_entity.pdbx_description
1 polymer ?
#
loop_
_entity_poly.entity_id
_entity_poly.type
_entity_poly.pdbx_seq_one_letter_code
_entity_poly.pdbx_strand_id
1 'polypeptide(L)' 'MIKVVITPYGVSLWRSIRAHWPFLKDSSFIKVNDGKQSSVWKDNWLGNESLQEIFLRHIQLGELSGAST' A
#
# COMPACT_ATOMS: atom_id res chain seq x y z
N MET A 1 -21.67 -9.38 -13.16
CA MET A 1 -21.78 -10.04 -11.84
C MET A 1 -20.40 -10.18 -11.24
N ILE A 2 -20.13 -9.55 -10.11
CA ILE A 2 -18.86 -9.73 -9.39
C ILE A 2 -18.98 -11.02 -8.59
N LYS A 3 -18.15 -12.01 -8.92
CA LYS A 3 -18.14 -13.29 -8.23
C LYS A 3 -17.38 -13.11 -6.93
N VAL A 4 -18.08 -13.09 -5.79
CA VAL A 4 -17.46 -13.03 -4.47
C VAL A 4 -16.73 -14.34 -4.23
N VAL A 5 -15.41 -14.28 -4.11
CA VAL A 5 -14.58 -15.45 -3.81
C VAL A 5 -14.34 -15.50 -2.30
N ILE A 6 -14.95 -16.50 -1.66
CA ILE A 6 -14.86 -16.74 -0.22
C ILE A 6 -13.80 -17.80 0.14
N THR A 7 -13.22 -18.46 -0.86
CA THR A 7 -12.15 -19.46 -0.67
C THR A 7 -10.79 -18.80 -0.86
N PRO A 8 -9.78 -19.13 -0.05
CA PRO A 8 -8.45 -18.60 -0.26
C PRO A 8 -7.93 -19.06 -1.61
N TYR A 9 -7.51 -18.10 -2.43
CA TYR A 9 -6.73 -18.42 -3.61
C TYR A 9 -5.46 -19.11 -3.14
N GLY A 10 -5.28 -20.36 -3.54
CA GLY A 10 -4.09 -21.12 -3.15
C GLY A 10 -2.79 -20.40 -3.51
N VAL A 11 -1.67 -20.92 -3.02
CA VAL A 11 -0.34 -20.31 -3.19
C VAL A 11 0.05 -20.06 -4.65
N SER A 12 -0.57 -20.75 -5.62
CA SER A 12 -0.36 -20.55 -7.05
C SER A 12 -0.72 -19.15 -7.52
N LEU A 13 -1.82 -18.56 -7.03
CA LEU A 13 -2.20 -17.19 -7.42
C LEU A 13 -1.17 -16.18 -6.91
N TRP A 14 -0.80 -16.27 -5.64
CA TRP A 14 0.20 -15.39 -5.04
C TRP A 14 1.58 -15.53 -5.72
N ARG A 15 1.95 -16.74 -6.14
CA ARG A 15 3.15 -16.97 -6.96
C ARG A 15 3.08 -16.27 -8.31
N SER A 16 1.95 -16.39 -9.01
CA SER A 16 1.76 -15.71 -10.30
C SER A 16 1.78 -14.19 -10.17
N ILE A 17 1.11 -13.63 -9.14
CA ILE A 17 1.16 -12.18 -8.85
C ILE A 17 2.60 -11.75 -8.59
N ARG A 18 3.35 -12.47 -7.75
CA ARG A 18 4.77 -12.17 -7.47
C ARG A 18 5.66 -12.26 -8.70
N ALA A 19 5.44 -13.23 -9.58
CA ALA A 19 6.21 -13.36 -10.82
C ALA A 19 5.99 -12.16 -11.76
N HIS A 20 4.78 -11.61 -11.80
CA HIS A 20 4.44 -10.45 -12.63
C HIS A 20 4.58 -9.11 -11.89
N TRP A 21 4.90 -9.14 -10.58
CA TRP A 21 5.01 -7.95 -9.74
C TRP A 21 5.99 -6.90 -10.28
N PRO A 22 7.19 -7.26 -10.79
CA PRO A 22 8.11 -6.25 -11.34
C PRO A 22 7.46 -5.43 -12.47
N PHE A 23 6.74 -6.09 -13.38
CA PHE A 23 6.03 -5.42 -14.46
C PHE A 23 4.86 -4.56 -13.95
N LEU A 24 4.08 -5.09 -13.00
CA LEU A 24 2.94 -4.37 -12.42
C LEU A 24 3.38 -3.15 -11.61
N LYS A 25 4.45 -3.27 -10.84
CA LYS A 25 4.98 -2.20 -9.99
C LYS A 25 5.33 -0.97 -10.80
N ASP A 26 6.03 -1.16 -11.92
CA ASP A 26 6.51 -0.03 -12.72
C ASP A 26 5.38 0.60 -13.57
N SER A 27 4.31 -0.16 -13.83
CA SER A 27 3.14 0.29 -14.59
C SER A 27 1.96 0.77 -13.73
N SER A 28 2.08 0.67 -12.39
CA SER A 28 1.00 1.01 -11.46
C SER A 28 1.42 2.11 -10.51
N PHE A 29 0.58 3.13 -10.35
CA PHE A 29 0.69 4.11 -9.28
C PHE A 29 -0.62 4.20 -8.50
N ILE A 30 -0.51 4.38 -7.19
CA ILE A 30 -1.66 4.59 -6.31
C ILE A 30 -1.68 6.07 -5.95
N LYS A 31 -2.69 6.80 -6.43
CA LYS A 31 -2.91 8.19 -6.02
C LYS A 31 -3.64 8.20 -4.69
N VAL A 32 -2.90 8.44 -3.61
CA VAL A 32 -3.47 8.76 -2.30
C VAL A 32 -3.67 10.28 -2.26
N ASN A 33 -4.92 10.75 -2.15
CA ASN A 33 -5.22 12.18 -1.97
C ASN A 33 -4.97 12.56 -0.50
N ASP A 34 -5.92 13.21 0.19
CA ASP A 34 -5.74 13.70 1.56
C ASP A 34 -5.57 12.61 2.64
N GLY A 35 -5.48 11.32 2.27
CA GLY A 35 -5.28 10.19 3.19
C GLY A 35 -6.44 9.93 4.17
N LYS A 36 -7.37 10.88 4.36
CA LYS A 36 -8.48 10.85 5.33
C LYS A 36 -9.48 9.71 5.12
N GLN A 37 -9.50 9.10 3.93
CA GLN A 37 -10.36 7.96 3.59
C GLN A 37 -9.56 6.72 3.16
N SER A 38 -8.25 6.70 3.39
CA SER A 38 -7.40 5.58 3.04
C SER A 38 -7.06 4.79 4.29
N SER A 39 -7.56 3.55 4.38
CA SER A 39 -7.14 2.60 5.43
C SER A 39 -5.78 2.03 5.06
N VAL A 40 -4.75 2.43 5.80
CA VAL A 40 -3.40 1.88 5.65
C VAL A 40 -3.27 0.64 6.55
N TRP A 41 -2.56 -0.36 6.06
CA TRP A 41 -2.31 -1.60 6.80
C TRP A 41 -1.49 -1.29 8.07
N LYS A 42 -1.98 -1.78 9.21
CA LYS A 42 -1.30 -1.65 10.51
C LYS A 42 -0.32 -2.78 10.76
N ASP A 43 -0.49 -3.89 10.05
CA ASP A 43 0.35 -5.06 10.18
C ASP A 43 1.72 -4.84 9.52
N ASN A 44 2.75 -5.41 10.15
CA ASN A 44 4.11 -5.42 9.63
C ASN A 44 4.22 -6.45 8.50
N TRP A 45 3.70 -6.09 7.32
CA TRP A 45 3.69 -7.00 6.18
C TRP A 45 5.08 -7.13 5.53
N LEU A 46 5.84 -6.05 5.45
CA LEU A 46 7.16 -6.05 4.82
C LEU A 46 8.15 -5.19 5.62
N GLY A 47 8.93 -5.82 6.49
CA GLY A 47 9.89 -5.16 7.37
C GLY A 47 9.44 -5.09 8.82
N ASN A 48 10.10 -4.23 9.60
CA ASN A 48 9.89 -4.11 11.05
C ASN A 48 8.85 -3.06 11.44
N GLU A 49 8.43 -2.22 10.50
CA GLU A 49 7.52 -1.10 10.69
C GLU A 49 6.27 -1.29 9.82
N SER A 50 5.14 -0.77 10.28
CA SER A 50 3.89 -0.83 9.53
C SER A 50 3.88 0.23 8.43
N LEU A 51 3.13 -0.02 7.35
CA LEU A 51 2.97 0.97 6.28
C LEU A 51 2.31 2.26 6.81
N GLN A 52 1.46 2.14 7.85
CA GLN A 52 0.86 3.29 8.51
C GLN A 52 1.91 4.18 9.16
N GLU A 53 2.84 3.61 9.93
CA GLU A 53 3.90 4.37 10.60
C GLU A 53 4.82 5.08 9.59
N ILE A 54 5.19 4.39 8.51
CA ILE A 54 5.99 4.96 7.43
C ILE A 54 5.24 6.12 6.75
N PHE A 55 3.97 5.91 6.39
CA PHE A 55 3.17 6.91 5.68
C PHE A 55 2.90 8.16 6.55
N LEU A 56 2.54 7.97 7.82
CA LEU A 56 2.34 9.07 8.77
C LEU A 56 3.64 9.86 8.99
N ARG A 57 4.80 9.19 9.07
CA ARG A 57 6.10 9.88 9.20
C ARG A 57 6.37 10.81 8.02
N HIS A 58 6.07 10.37 6.79
CA HIS A 58 6.27 11.21 5.60
C HIS A 58 5.29 12.38 5.49
N ILE A 59 4.02 12.22 5.91
CA ILE A 59 3.07 13.34 5.98
C ILE A 59 3.53 14.37 7.01
N GLN A 60 3.95 13.93 8.20
CA GLN A 60 4.40 14.83 9.26
C GLN A 60 5.61 15.68 8.83
N LEU A 61 6.54 15.10 8.06
CA LEU A 61 7.72 15.79 7.55
C LEU A 61 7.38 16.79 6.43
N GLY A 62 6.37 16.50 5.60
CA GLY A 62 5.88 17.42 4.57
C GLY A 62 5.21 18.66 5.16
N GLU A 63 4.38 18.48 6.20
CA GLU A 63 3.72 19.58 6.92
C GLU A 63 4.71 20.51 7.63
N LEU A 64 5.79 19.97 8.20
CA LEU A 64 6.84 20.77 8.84
C LEU A 64 7.68 21.57 7.83
N SER A 65 7.82 21.10 6.58
CA SER A 65 8.54 21.86 5.54
C SER A 65 7.68 22.96 4.89
N GLY A 66 6.35 22.81 4.92
CA GLY A 66 5.40 23.82 4.43
C GLY A 66 5.09 24.94 5.43
N ALA A 67 5.54 24.83 6.68
CA ALA A 67 5.35 25.83 7.73
C ALA A 67 6.46 26.92 7.77
N SER A 68 7.27 27.02 6.72
CA SER A 68 8.31 28.04 6.59
C SER A 68 8.29 28.68 5.20
N THR A 69 7.22 29.39 4.87
CA THR A 69 7.22 30.53 3.93
C THR A 69 6.06 31.46 4.27
#